data_AF-A0A3N4KG64-F1
#
_entry.id   AF-A0A3N4KG64-F1
#
_cell.length_a   1.000
_cell.length_b   1.000
_cell.length_c   1.000
_cell.angle_alpha   90.00
_cell.angle_beta   90.00
_cell.angle_gamma   90.00
#
_symmetry.space_group_name_H-M   'P 1'
#
loop_
_entity.id
_entity.type
_entity.pdbx_description
1 polymer ?
#
loop_
_entity_poly.entity_id
_entity_poly.type
_entity_poly.pdbx_seq_one_letter_code
_entity_poly.pdbx_strand_id
1 'polypeptide(L)' 'MSLMTKLFGRKWPTPVAQPMWPFFVAGGVIFYGINSFANLVANTEEFKNDPRNRNAKPVAH' A
#
# COMPACT_ATOMS: atom_id res chain seq x y z
N MET A 1 -13.95 -22.62 -25.55
CA MET A 1 -13.60 -22.34 -24.13
C MET A 1 -12.57 -21.21 -24.10
N SER A 2 -12.87 -20.10 -23.41
CA SER A 2 -11.94 -18.95 -23.30
C SER A 2 -10.63 -19.36 -22.63
N LEU A 3 -9.50 -18.72 -23.00
CA LEU A 3 -8.19 -18.89 -22.37
C LEU A 3 -8.27 -18.74 -20.85
N MET A 4 -9.10 -17.79 -20.38
CA MET A 4 -9.33 -17.54 -18.97
C MET A 4 -9.95 -18.76 -18.26
N THR A 5 -10.86 -19.46 -18.94
CA THR A 5 -11.48 -20.68 -18.40
C THR A 5 -10.53 -21.88 -18.39
N LYS A 6 -9.55 -21.92 -19.30
CA LYS A 6 -8.51 -22.96 -19.30
C LYS A 6 -7.48 -22.76 -18.18
N LEU A 7 -7.16 -21.52 -17.83
CA LEU A 7 -6.17 -21.19 -16.79
C LEU A 7 -6.75 -21.17 -15.38
N PHE A 8 -7.98 -20.67 -15.21
CA PHE A 8 -8.57 -20.38 -13.90
C PHE A 8 -9.85 -21.16 -13.62
N GLY A 9 -10.25 -22.06 -14.52
CA GLY A 9 -11.52 -22.79 -14.40
C GLY A 9 -12.75 -21.90 -14.62
N ARG A 10 -13.92 -22.41 -14.21
CA ARG A 10 -15.19 -21.67 -14.34
C ARG A 10 -15.27 -20.58 -13.27
N LYS A 11 -15.43 -19.31 -13.69
CA LYS A 11 -15.68 -18.17 -12.79
C LYS A 11 -17.15 -18.15 -12.36
N TRP A 12 -17.39 -18.05 -11.06
CA TRP A 12 -18.72 -17.90 -10.47
C TRP A 12 -18.92 -16.47 -9.96
N PRO A 13 -20.12 -15.86 -10.12
CA PRO A 13 -20.38 -14.49 -9.70
C PRO A 13 -20.70 -14.40 -8.20
N THR A 14 -19.76 -14.77 -7.33
CA THR A 14 -19.93 -14.64 -5.88
C THR A 14 -19.84 -13.17 -5.43
N PRO A 15 -20.75 -12.70 -4.55
CA PRO A 15 -20.73 -11.33 -4.07
C PRO A 15 -19.62 -11.13 -3.02
N VAL A 16 -18.39 -10.88 -3.48
CA VAL A 16 -17.22 -10.68 -2.60
C VAL A 16 -17.16 -9.24 -2.05
N ALA A 17 -17.47 -8.24 -2.87
CA ALA A 17 -17.34 -6.84 -2.47
C ALA A 17 -18.28 -6.44 -1.33
N GLN A 18 -19.50 -6.99 -1.29
CA GLN A 18 -20.52 -6.63 -0.30
C GLN A 18 -20.18 -7.05 1.14
N PRO A 19 -19.70 -8.26 1.44
CA PRO A 19 -19.24 -8.57 2.80
C PRO A 19 -17.86 -7.98 3.10
N MET A 20 -17.03 -7.74 2.08
CA MET A 20 -15.64 -7.31 2.29
C MET A 20 -15.43 -5.79 2.36
N TRP A 21 -16.42 -4.97 2.00
CA TRP A 21 -16.27 -3.51 1.99
C TRP A 21 -15.72 -2.89 3.29
N PRO A 22 -16.10 -3.31 4.53
CA PRO A 22 -15.55 -2.69 5.73
C PRO A 22 -14.06 -2.96 5.88
N PHE A 23 -13.56 -4.11 5.41
CA PHE A 23 -12.14 -4.44 5.43
C PHE A 23 -11.36 -3.64 4.38
N PHE A 24 -11.94 -3.41 3.20
CA PHE A 24 -11.31 -2.54 2.21
C PHE A 24 -11.23 -1.10 2.70
N VAL A 25 -12.28 -0.60 3.35
CA VAL A 25 -12.28 0.74 3.97
C VAL A 25 -11.22 0.82 5.07
N ALA A 26 -11.20 -0.14 6.00
CA ALA A 26 -10.20 -0.19 7.05
C ALA A 26 -8.77 -0.25 6.49
N GLY A 27 -8.53 -1.09 5.48
CA GLY A 27 -7.25 -1.18 4.78
C GLY A 27 -6.84 0.15 4.15
N GLY A 28 -7.77 0.85 3.50
CA GLY A 28 -7.52 2.18 2.94
C GLY A 28 -7.16 3.22 3.99
N VAL A 29 -7.88 3.25 5.12
CA VAL A 29 -7.61 4.17 6.23
C VAL A 29 -6.21 3.90 6.82
N ILE A 30 -5.90 2.64 7.10
CA ILE A 30 -4.61 2.25 7.69
C ILE A 30 -3.47 2.52 6.71
N PHE A 31 -3.66 2.22 5.41
CA PHE A 31 -2.67 2.52 4.39
C PHE A 31 -2.32 4.02 4.36
N TYR A 32 -3.34 4.89 4.36
CA TYR A 32 -3.12 6.34 4.40
C TYR A 32 -2.44 6.78 5.72
N GLY A 33 -2.88 6.23 6.85
CA GLY A 33 -2.31 6.53 8.16
C GLY A 33 -0.83 6.17 8.25
N ILE A 34 -0.46 4.95 7.85
CA ILE A 34 0.93 4.48 7.86
C ILE A 34 1.77 5.28 6.86
N ASN A 35 1.25 5.57 5.66
CA ASN A 35 1.99 6.36 4.68
C ASN A 35 2.34 7.77 5.23
N SER A 36 1.36 8.43 5.85
CA SER A 36 1.56 9.74 6.47
C SER A 36 2.54 9.68 7.64
N PHE A 37 2.38 8.68 8.51
CA PHE A 37 3.25 8.50 9.68
C PHE A 37 4.69 8.15 9.30
N ALA A 38 4.89 7.28 8.31
CA ALA A 38 6.22 6.93 7.82
C ALA A 38 6.97 8.15 7.27
N ASN A 39 6.27 9.05 6.56
CA ASN A 39 6.86 10.31 6.10
C ASN A 39 7.27 11.23 7.27
N LEU A 40 6.49 11.29 8.35
CA LEU A 40 6.86 12.07 9.54
C LEU A 40 8.11 11.51 10.20
N VAL A 41 8.14 10.21 10.47
CA VAL A 41 9.28 9.56 11.15
C VAL A 41 10.55 9.64 10.32
N ALA A 42 10.44 9.49 8.99
CA ALA A 42 11.57 9.64 8.08
C ALA A 42 12.21 11.05 8.13
N ASN A 43 11.48 12.08 8.56
CA ASN A 43 12.01 13.45 8.65
C ASN A 43 12.46 13.85 10.06
N THR A 44 12.48 12.92 11.01
CA THR A 44 13.02 13.16 12.36
C THR A 44 14.54 13.34 12.33
N GLU A 45 15.10 13.92 13.39
CA GLU A 45 16.53 14.26 13.44
C GLU A 45 17.46 13.05 13.30
N GLU A 46 17.02 11.90 13.80
CA GLU A 46 17.73 10.61 13.72
C GLU A 46 17.84 10.12 12.27
N PHE A 47 16.74 10.19 11.51
CA PHE A 47 16.63 9.52 10.21
C PHE A 47 16.72 10.46 9.00
N LYS A 48 16.66 11.78 9.18
CA LYS A 48 16.65 12.77 8.08
C LYS A 48 17.91 12.73 7.20
N ASN A 49 19.05 12.32 7.75
CA ASN A 49 20.33 12.27 7.06
C ASN A 49 20.79 10.84 6.73
N ASP A 50 19.95 9.82 6.98
CA ASP A 50 20.27 8.44 6.60
C ASP A 50 20.30 8.33 5.06
N PRO A 51 21.40 7.85 4.43
CA PRO A 51 21.49 7.70 2.98
C PRO A 51 20.45 6.72 2.39
N ARG A 52 19.83 5.88 3.22
CA ARG A 52 18.75 4.97 2.81
C ARG A 52 17.38 5.64 2.80
N ASN A 53 17.25 6.77 3.48
CA ASN A 53 16.01 7.52 3.51
C ASN A 53 15.80 8.19 2.15
N ARG A 54 14.72 7.83 1.46
CA ARG A 54 14.34 8.44 0.19
C ARG A 54 14.21 9.97 0.28
N ASN A 55 13.86 10.49 1.45
CA ASN A 55 13.66 11.92 1.69
C ASN A 55 14.97 12.66 2.04
N ALA A 56 16.10 11.96 2.20
CA ALA A 56 17.37 12.57 2.51
C ALA A 56 17.75 13.55 1.39
N LYS A 57 18.00 14.81 1.75
CA LYS A 57 18.47 15.81 0.80
C LYS A 57 19.93 15.50 0.45
N PRO A 58 20.35 15.63 -0.82
CA PRO A 58 21.74 15.52 -1.16
C PRO A 58 22.54 16.54 -0.34
N VAL A 59 23.61 16.09 0.31
CA VAL A 59 24.52 16.96 1.06
C VAL A 59 25.14 17.90 0.03
N ALA A 60 24.79 19.19 0.09
CA ALA A 60 25.44 20.20 -0.73
C ALA A 60 26.91 20.28 -0.28
N HIS A 61 27.81 19.91 -1.18
CA HIS A 61 29.26 20.06 -1.02
C HIS A 61 29.68 21.52 -1.24
#